data_AF-A0A4U5PUF4-F1
#
_entry.id   AF-A0A4U5PUF4-F1
#
_cell.length_a   1.000
_cell.length_b   1.000
_cell.length_c   1.000
_cell.angle_alpha   90.00
_cell.angle_beta   90.00
_cell.angle_gamma   90.00
#
_symmetry.space_group_name_H-M   'P 1'
#
loop_
_entity.id
_entity.type
_entity.pdbx_description
1 polymer ?
#
loop_
_entity_poly.entity_id
_entity_poly.type
_entity_poly.pdbx_seq_one_letter_code
_entity_poly.pdbx_strand_id
1 'polypeptide(L)'
;MAMATNLYTSYSIIATKAHNNKSVSLSLQPGTYTTSHVKFTLPIQKRTRLPISAASTAATQVEGPATSSKASKTLPFRVGHGFDLHRLEPGYPLIIGGIDVPHDRGCEAHSDGDVLLHCVVDAILGALGLPDIGQIFPDSDPKWKGAPSSVFIKEAVRLMHEAGYEIGNLDATLILQRPKLSPHKESMRANLSELLGADPSVVNLKAKTHEKVDSLGENRSIAAHTVAPFQDLVQEHGPDIPRWVRSVREEETESGDDPASGNEAAEEKLQALVNIAMACVSLTPENRPSMRDVLKMIRDARAEAQVSSNSSDYSTGRWSDTVQSLPREEHLTI
;
A
#
# COMPACT_ATOMS: atom_id res chain seq x y z
N MET A 1 -15.88 -2.95 35.93
CA MET A 1 -16.29 -3.76 34.76
C MET A 1 -15.02 -4.44 34.25
N ALA A 2 -15.12 -5.73 33.92
CA ALA A 2 -14.10 -6.77 34.13
C ALA A 2 -12.76 -6.63 33.36
N MET A 3 -11.66 -7.01 34.03
CA MET A 3 -10.43 -7.48 33.39
C MET A 3 -10.43 -9.02 33.39
N ALA A 4 -10.09 -9.59 32.24
CA ALA A 4 -10.04 -11.03 32.01
C ALA A 4 -8.60 -11.56 32.12
N THR A 5 -8.47 -12.66 32.88
CA THR A 5 -7.66 -13.87 32.69
C THR A 5 -6.15 -13.80 32.40
N ASN A 6 -5.35 -14.51 33.23
CA ASN A 6 -4.73 -15.78 32.82
C ASN A 6 -4.05 -16.50 34.02
N LEU A 7 -4.40 -17.77 34.25
CA LEU A 7 -3.69 -18.69 35.17
C LEU A 7 -3.10 -19.83 34.32
N TYR A 8 -1.78 -19.90 34.25
CA TYR A 8 -1.06 -21.07 33.72
C TYR A 8 -0.97 -22.15 34.80
N THR A 9 -1.36 -23.39 34.46
CA THR A 9 -1.13 -24.57 35.32
C THR A 9 -0.01 -25.40 34.69
N SER A 10 1.13 -25.55 35.37
CA SER A 10 2.23 -26.41 34.95
C SER A 10 2.18 -27.74 35.69
N TYR A 11 2.29 -28.86 34.98
CA TYR A 11 2.44 -30.22 35.55
C TYR A 11 3.90 -30.69 35.48
N SER A 12 4.40 -31.32 36.55
CA SER A 12 5.70 -31.99 36.56
C SER A 12 5.52 -33.51 36.64
N ILE A 13 6.22 -34.26 35.79
CA ILE A 13 6.24 -35.74 35.78
C ILE A 13 7.42 -36.23 36.62
N ILE A 14 7.17 -37.06 37.64
CA ILE A 14 8.22 -37.73 38.42
C ILE A 14 8.13 -39.24 38.16
N ALA A 15 9.22 -39.84 37.66
CA ALA A 15 9.36 -41.28 37.50
C ALA A 15 10.26 -41.85 38.61
N THR A 16 9.75 -42.80 39.40
CA THR A 16 10.55 -43.54 40.39
C THR A 16 10.72 -44.99 39.95
N LYS A 17 11.96 -45.50 40.06
CA LYS A 17 12.34 -46.86 39.66
C LYS A 17 12.35 -47.75 40.91
N ALA A 18 11.48 -48.77 40.97
CA ALA A 18 11.52 -49.79 42.02
C ALA A 18 12.40 -50.97 41.59
N HIS A 19 13.25 -51.47 42.49
CA HIS A 19 13.99 -52.71 42.30
C HIS A 19 13.03 -53.92 42.41
N ASN A 20 13.18 -54.86 41.48
CA ASN A 20 12.49 -56.13 41.29
C ASN A 20 11.11 -56.14 40.56
N ASN A 21 11.19 -56.64 39.31
CA ASN A 21 10.17 -57.20 38.42
C ASN A 21 8.87 -56.42 38.06
N LYS A 22 8.89 -55.92 36.81
CA LYS A 22 7.80 -55.78 35.81
C LYS A 22 6.49 -55.09 36.23
N SER A 23 6.53 -53.76 36.35
CA SER A 23 5.52 -52.82 35.80
C SER A 23 5.90 -51.37 36.16
N VAL A 24 5.65 -50.40 35.26
CA VAL A 24 5.79 -48.95 35.52
C VAL A 24 4.39 -48.35 35.49
N SER A 25 3.97 -47.68 36.56
CA SER A 25 2.71 -46.95 36.64
C SER A 25 2.97 -45.44 36.70
N LEU A 26 2.22 -44.66 35.92
CA LEU A 26 2.22 -43.19 35.93
C LEU A 26 0.96 -42.69 36.64
N SER A 27 1.10 -41.87 37.68
CA SER A 27 0.00 -41.23 38.40
C SER A 27 0.25 -39.73 38.52
N LEU A 28 -0.76 -38.92 38.17
CA LEU A 28 -0.78 -37.46 38.32
C LEU A 28 -1.45 -37.10 39.65
N GLN A 29 -0.75 -36.39 40.54
CA GLN A 29 -1.35 -35.77 41.73
C GLN A 29 -1.08 -34.26 41.78
N PRO A 30 -2.06 -33.43 42.19
CA PRO A 30 -1.87 -32.00 42.39
C PRO A 30 -1.07 -31.72 43.68
N GLY A 31 -0.03 -30.89 43.57
CA GLY A 31 0.80 -30.46 44.71
C GLY A 31 0.09 -29.40 45.57
N THR A 32 0.21 -29.54 46.88
CA THR A 32 -0.26 -28.56 47.87
C THR A 32 0.86 -27.57 48.21
N TYR A 33 0.55 -26.26 48.22
CA TYR A 33 1.42 -25.24 48.78
C TYR A 33 0.74 -24.53 49.95
N THR A 34 1.49 -24.31 51.02
CA THR A 34 1.10 -23.62 52.25
C THR A 34 1.30 -22.12 52.10
N THR A 35 0.25 -21.33 52.31
CA THR A 35 0.31 -19.86 52.27
C THR A 35 0.35 -19.29 53.69
N SER A 36 1.43 -18.62 54.06
CA SER A 36 1.53 -17.80 55.28
C SER A 36 0.82 -16.46 55.07
N HIS A 37 -0.17 -16.15 55.91
CA HIS A 37 -0.92 -14.89 55.86
C HIS A 37 -0.20 -13.75 56.60
N VAL A 38 0.01 -12.63 55.91
CA VAL A 38 0.29 -11.31 56.53
C VAL A 38 -1.00 -10.48 56.47
N LYS A 39 -1.49 -10.03 57.63
CA LYS A 39 -2.71 -9.21 57.76
C LYS A 39 -2.37 -7.72 57.61
N PHE A 40 -3.06 -7.03 56.70
CA PHE A 40 -3.22 -5.57 56.74
C PHE A 40 -4.70 -5.24 56.95
N THR A 41 -4.99 -4.41 57.96
CA THR A 41 -6.34 -4.00 58.35
C THR A 41 -6.55 -2.55 57.92
N LEU A 42 -7.64 -2.26 57.22
CA LEU A 42 -8.15 -0.89 57.01
C LEU A 42 -9.60 -0.80 57.52
N PRO A 43 -10.02 0.33 58.12
CA PRO A 43 -11.29 0.43 58.83
C PRO A 43 -12.49 0.62 57.88
N ILE A 44 -13.60 -0.04 58.24
CA ILE A 44 -14.90 0.04 57.57
C ILE A 44 -15.71 1.19 58.19
N GLN A 45 -16.11 2.19 57.40
CA GLN A 45 -17.12 3.16 57.77
C GLN A 45 -18.46 2.85 57.10
N LYS A 46 -19.53 2.96 57.90
CA LYS A 46 -20.91 2.53 57.61
C LYS A 46 -21.57 3.40 56.53
N ARG A 47 -22.24 2.74 55.58
CA ARG A 47 -23.10 3.32 54.54
C ARG A 47 -24.42 3.80 55.14
N THR A 48 -24.74 5.09 55.01
CA THR A 48 -26.10 5.62 55.14
C THR A 48 -26.67 5.90 53.75
N ARG A 49 -27.92 5.47 53.51
CA ARG A 49 -28.68 5.76 52.28
C ARG A 49 -29.37 7.12 52.41
N LEU A 50 -29.34 7.92 51.35
CA LEU A 50 -30.19 9.10 51.14
C LEU A 50 -30.81 9.06 49.73
N PRO A 51 -31.99 9.68 49.52
CA PRO A 51 -32.90 9.36 48.43
C PRO A 51 -32.55 10.07 47.11
N ILE A 52 -32.97 9.43 46.02
CA ILE A 52 -32.84 9.89 44.63
C ILE A 52 -33.78 11.09 44.41
N SER A 53 -33.22 12.21 43.96
CA SER A 53 -33.97 13.31 43.34
C SER A 53 -33.47 13.50 41.92
N ALA A 54 -34.39 13.49 40.97
CA ALA A 54 -34.15 13.69 39.55
C ALA A 54 -33.80 15.17 39.28
N ALA A 55 -32.66 15.42 38.65
CA ALA A 55 -32.29 16.74 38.15
C ALA A 55 -31.80 16.60 36.70
N SER A 56 -32.46 17.37 35.84
CA SER A 56 -32.25 17.55 34.40
C SER A 56 -30.78 17.78 34.04
N THR A 57 -30.19 16.90 33.22
CA THR A 57 -28.92 17.18 32.54
C THR A 57 -29.20 18.00 31.30
N ALA A 58 -28.99 19.31 31.42
CA ALA A 58 -28.72 20.18 30.29
C ALA A 58 -27.49 19.66 29.53
N ALA A 59 -27.62 19.54 28.21
CA ALA A 59 -26.58 19.12 27.30
C ALA A 59 -25.46 20.16 27.25
N THR A 60 -24.29 19.83 27.76
CA THR A 60 -23.05 20.51 27.39
C THR A 60 -22.39 19.66 26.31
N GLN A 61 -22.55 20.08 25.05
CA GLN A 61 -21.73 19.54 23.98
C GLN A 61 -20.29 19.94 24.25
N VAL A 62 -19.45 18.94 24.48
CA VAL A 62 -18.00 19.12 24.45
C VAL A 62 -17.62 19.17 22.98
N GLU A 63 -17.48 20.38 22.43
CA GLU A 63 -16.84 20.55 21.13
C GLU A 63 -15.43 19.98 21.22
N GLY A 64 -15.23 18.81 20.59
CA GLY A 64 -13.90 18.23 20.42
C GLY A 64 -13.04 19.20 19.60
N PRO A 65 -11.73 19.30 19.88
CA PRO A 65 -10.86 20.18 19.12
C PRO A 65 -10.90 19.76 17.65
N ALA A 66 -11.38 20.66 16.79
CA ALA A 66 -11.33 20.52 15.35
C ALA A 66 -9.88 20.25 14.95
N THR A 67 -9.59 19.01 14.55
CA THR A 67 -8.31 18.63 13.99
C THR A 67 -8.20 19.28 12.62
N SER A 68 -7.66 20.49 12.57
CA SER A 68 -7.19 21.06 11.31
C SER A 68 -6.07 20.13 10.81
N SER A 69 -6.39 19.22 9.90
CA SER A 69 -5.41 18.36 9.27
C SER A 69 -4.48 19.26 8.46
N LYS A 70 -3.36 19.69 9.06
CA LYS A 70 -2.26 20.26 8.29
C LYS A 70 -1.96 19.25 7.18
N ALA A 71 -2.13 19.65 5.92
CA ALA A 71 -1.81 18.82 4.78
C ALA A 71 -0.38 18.29 4.98
N SER A 72 -0.24 16.96 4.98
CA SER A 72 1.06 16.31 5.15
C SER A 72 2.02 16.83 4.10
N LYS A 73 3.23 17.22 4.52
CA LYS A 73 4.27 17.69 3.60
C LYS A 73 4.72 16.51 2.74
N THR A 74 4.45 16.55 1.44
CA THR A 74 5.04 15.62 0.48
C THR A 74 6.55 15.86 0.44
N LEU A 75 7.32 14.77 0.61
CA LEU A 75 8.77 14.79 0.57
C LEU A 75 9.23 14.29 -0.79
N PRO A 76 10.21 14.95 -1.42
CA PRO A 76 10.71 14.55 -2.74
C PRO A 76 11.38 13.17 -2.72
N PHE A 77 12.00 12.83 -1.58
CA PHE A 77 12.64 11.54 -1.36
C PHE A 77 12.24 10.97 0.00
N ARG A 78 12.05 9.66 0.04
CA ARG A 78 11.90 8.85 1.25
C ARG A 78 12.92 7.72 1.22
N VAL A 79 13.28 7.20 2.39
CA VAL A 79 14.19 6.05 2.49
C VAL A 79 13.52 4.99 3.32
N GLY A 80 13.47 3.78 2.76
CA GLY A 80 13.03 2.57 3.41
C GLY A 80 14.20 1.70 3.82
N HIS A 81 14.10 1.09 5.01
CA HIS A 81 14.95 -0.02 5.40
C HIS A 81 14.06 -1.17 5.86
N GLY A 82 14.34 -2.37 5.35
CA GLY A 82 13.71 -3.60 5.80
C GLY A 82 14.75 -4.57 6.34
N PHE A 83 14.31 -5.41 7.28
CA PHE A 83 15.06 -6.53 7.81
C PHE A 83 14.11 -7.69 8.06
N ASP A 84 14.46 -8.88 7.60
CA ASP A 84 13.73 -10.10 7.92
C ASP A 84 14.70 -11.25 8.23
N LEU A 85 14.26 -12.21 9.05
CA LEU A 85 15.03 -13.38 9.46
C LEU A 85 14.11 -14.59 9.62
N HIS A 86 14.44 -15.67 8.91
CA HIS A 86 13.74 -16.96 9.02
C HIS A 86 14.65 -18.07 9.56
N ARG A 87 14.05 -19.02 10.26
CA ARG A 87 14.71 -20.25 10.71
C ARG A 87 14.82 -21.22 9.53
N LEU A 88 15.97 -21.89 9.43
CA LEU A 88 16.22 -22.92 8.43
C LEU A 88 16.14 -24.32 9.03
N GLU A 89 15.12 -25.08 8.64
CA GLU A 89 14.87 -26.44 9.12
C GLU A 89 14.85 -27.48 7.98
N PRO A 90 15.20 -28.74 8.25
CA PRO A 90 15.12 -29.81 7.25
C PRO A 90 13.69 -30.06 6.78
N GLY A 91 13.53 -30.39 5.50
CA GLY A 91 12.23 -30.76 4.92
C GLY A 91 11.36 -29.59 4.43
N TYR A 92 11.83 -28.35 4.59
CA TYR A 92 11.19 -27.16 4.03
C TYR A 92 11.86 -26.72 2.72
N PRO A 93 11.12 -26.05 1.81
CA PRO A 93 11.69 -25.43 0.62
C PRO A 93 12.48 -24.16 0.96
N LEU A 94 13.52 -23.86 0.18
CA LEU A 94 14.29 -22.62 0.32
C LEU A 94 13.94 -21.69 -0.83
N ILE A 95 12.90 -20.88 -0.63
CA ILE A 95 12.44 -19.90 -1.61
C ILE A 95 13.07 -18.54 -1.26
N ILE A 96 13.75 -17.94 -2.24
CA ILE A 96 14.42 -16.66 -2.07
C ILE A 96 14.19 -15.82 -3.34
N GLY A 97 13.60 -14.64 -3.19
CA GLY A 97 13.27 -13.78 -4.32
C GLY A 97 12.35 -14.45 -5.35
N GLY A 98 11.44 -15.32 -4.90
CA GLY A 98 10.52 -16.14 -5.70
C GLY A 98 11.17 -17.32 -6.41
N ILE A 99 12.45 -17.62 -6.16
CA ILE A 99 13.18 -18.73 -6.77
C ILE A 99 13.37 -19.83 -5.75
N ASP A 100 12.99 -21.07 -6.09
CA ASP A 100 13.29 -22.26 -5.29
C ASP A 100 14.77 -22.65 -5.48
N VAL A 101 15.53 -22.63 -4.39
CA VAL A 101 16.97 -22.90 -4.38
C VAL A 101 17.20 -24.27 -3.74
N PRO A 102 17.75 -25.26 -4.48
CA PRO A 102 17.99 -26.58 -3.93
C PRO A 102 18.91 -26.55 -2.71
N HIS A 103 18.43 -27.06 -1.57
CA HIS A 103 19.18 -27.11 -0.32
C HIS A 103 18.69 -28.21 0.62
N ASP A 104 19.52 -28.59 1.60
CA ASP A 104 19.16 -29.56 2.64
C ASP A 104 18.18 -29.01 3.71
N ARG A 105 17.97 -27.69 3.72
CA ARG A 105 17.12 -26.94 4.65
C ARG A 105 16.39 -25.83 3.94
N GLY A 106 15.21 -25.48 4.45
CA GLY A 106 14.40 -24.36 3.96
C GLY A 106 13.75 -23.58 5.09
N CYS A 107 13.00 -22.55 4.74
CA CYS A 107 12.42 -21.63 5.71
C CYS A 107 11.19 -22.25 6.40
N GLU A 108 11.21 -22.33 7.73
CA GLU A 108 10.03 -22.65 8.53
C GLU A 108 9.21 -21.36 8.77
N ALA A 109 8.14 -21.18 8.00
CA ALA A 109 7.28 -20.00 8.06
C ALA A 109 5.80 -20.34 7.81
N HIS A 110 4.90 -19.41 8.14
CA HIS A 110 3.46 -19.51 7.83
C HIS A 110 3.14 -19.18 6.36
N SER A 111 4.01 -18.42 5.70
CA SER A 111 4.00 -18.14 4.26
C SER A 111 4.95 -19.10 3.50
N ASP A 112 5.39 -18.73 2.30
CA ASP A 112 6.44 -19.44 1.55
C ASP A 112 7.86 -19.23 2.10
N GLY A 113 8.02 -18.38 3.15
CA GLY A 113 9.28 -18.17 3.86
C GLY A 113 10.31 -17.33 3.10
N ASP A 114 9.87 -16.55 2.11
CA ASP A 114 10.77 -15.73 1.30
C ASP A 114 11.24 -14.47 2.05
N VAL A 115 12.35 -14.64 2.77
CA VAL A 115 13.00 -13.58 3.55
C VAL A 115 13.38 -12.35 2.72
N LEU A 116 13.69 -12.52 1.42
CA LEU A 116 14.09 -11.39 0.57
C LEU A 116 12.87 -10.54 0.24
N LEU A 117 11.77 -11.16 -0.18
CA LEU A 117 10.57 -10.43 -0.56
C LEU A 117 9.92 -9.74 0.64
N HIS A 118 9.82 -10.39 1.80
CA HIS A 118 9.32 -9.73 3.01
C HIS A 118 10.15 -8.51 3.39
N CYS A 119 11.48 -8.65 3.36
CA CYS A 119 12.39 -7.56 3.65
C CYS A 119 12.23 -6.37 2.68
N VAL A 120 11.93 -6.63 1.40
CA VAL A 120 11.64 -5.58 0.43
C VAL A 120 10.29 -4.91 0.72
N VAL A 121 9.25 -5.68 1.06
CA VAL A 121 7.94 -5.16 1.47
C VAL A 121 8.09 -4.19 2.65
N ASP A 122 8.80 -4.58 3.71
CA ASP A 122 9.01 -3.72 4.88
C ASP A 122 9.79 -2.44 4.54
N ALA A 123 10.75 -2.51 3.60
CA ALA A 123 11.42 -1.31 3.13
C ALA A 123 10.45 -0.34 2.44
N ILE A 124 9.55 -0.84 1.59
CA ILE A 124 8.53 -0.03 0.91
C ILE A 124 7.57 0.58 1.94
N LEU A 125 6.94 -0.25 2.78
CA LEU A 125 5.96 0.19 3.76
C LEU A 125 6.57 1.19 4.76
N GLY A 126 7.79 0.92 5.22
CA GLY A 126 8.54 1.78 6.13
C GLY A 126 8.87 3.15 5.52
N ALA A 127 9.25 3.21 4.24
CA ALA A 127 9.49 4.48 3.56
C ALA A 127 8.22 5.36 3.52
N LEU A 128 7.07 4.73 3.28
CA LEU A 128 5.77 5.37 3.20
C LEU A 128 5.19 5.74 4.58
N GLY A 129 5.75 5.18 5.67
CA GLY A 129 5.23 5.35 7.03
C GLY A 129 3.94 4.58 7.28
N LEU A 130 3.75 3.47 6.56
CA LEU A 130 2.62 2.57 6.71
C LEU A 130 2.89 1.50 7.80
N PRO A 131 1.85 0.80 8.28
CA PRO A 131 2.02 -0.38 9.12
C PRO A 131 2.93 -1.42 8.45
N ASP A 132 3.65 -2.21 9.24
CA ASP A 132 4.57 -3.23 8.75
C ASP A 132 3.84 -4.46 8.14
N ILE A 133 4.60 -5.38 7.55
CA ILE A 133 4.06 -6.57 6.90
C ILE A 133 3.16 -7.41 7.83
N GLY A 134 3.51 -7.54 9.12
CA GLY A 134 2.74 -8.33 10.08
C GLY A 134 1.41 -7.66 10.47
N GLN A 135 1.34 -6.34 10.41
CA GLN A 135 0.13 -5.58 10.64
C GLN A 135 -0.82 -5.59 9.43
N ILE A 136 -0.26 -5.50 8.21
CA ILE A 136 -1.06 -5.52 6.97
C ILE A 136 -1.52 -6.94 6.61
N PHE A 137 -0.67 -7.94 6.87
CA PHE A 137 -0.89 -9.34 6.50
C PHE A 137 -0.77 -10.26 7.72
N PRO A 138 -1.72 -10.18 8.68
CA PRO A 138 -1.63 -10.96 9.91
C PRO A 138 -1.82 -12.47 9.64
N ASP A 139 -1.02 -13.29 10.33
CA ASP A 139 -1.08 -14.77 10.26
C ASP A 139 -2.45 -15.37 10.68
N SER A 140 -3.26 -14.59 11.39
CA SER A 140 -4.59 -14.98 11.84
C SER A 140 -5.65 -14.93 10.73
N ASP A 141 -5.40 -14.20 9.64
CA ASP A 141 -6.32 -14.09 8.51
C ASP A 141 -6.15 -15.30 7.57
N PRO A 142 -7.20 -16.14 7.38
CA PRO A 142 -7.15 -17.27 6.46
C PRO A 142 -6.79 -16.89 5.02
N LYS A 143 -7.01 -15.63 4.61
CA LYS A 143 -6.70 -15.13 3.27
C LYS A 143 -5.21 -15.19 2.95
N TRP A 144 -4.34 -14.98 3.94
CA TRP A 144 -2.89 -14.88 3.75
C TRP A 144 -2.14 -16.19 4.03
N LYS A 145 -2.83 -17.17 4.61
CA LYS A 145 -2.23 -18.46 4.96
C LYS A 145 -1.74 -19.20 3.71
N GLY A 146 -0.44 -19.42 3.61
CA GLY A 146 0.19 -20.06 2.44
C GLY A 146 0.14 -19.22 1.17
N ALA A 147 -0.16 -17.91 1.26
CA ALA A 147 -0.06 -17.03 0.12
C ALA A 147 1.41 -16.89 -0.32
N PRO A 148 1.70 -16.85 -1.64
CA PRO A 148 3.05 -16.62 -2.11
C PRO A 148 3.44 -15.17 -1.84
N SER A 149 4.69 -14.94 -1.47
CA SER A 149 5.20 -13.62 -1.06
C SER A 149 5.13 -12.56 -2.16
N SER A 150 5.01 -12.98 -3.43
CA SER A 150 4.72 -12.10 -4.56
C SER A 150 3.43 -11.29 -4.40
N VAL A 151 2.43 -11.80 -3.67
CA VAL A 151 1.18 -11.09 -3.38
C VAL A 151 1.45 -9.88 -2.48
N PHE A 152 2.30 -10.03 -1.47
CA PHE A 152 2.66 -8.95 -0.56
C PHE A 152 3.44 -7.84 -1.28
N ILE A 153 4.36 -8.20 -2.19
CA ILE A 153 5.07 -7.23 -3.01
C ILE A 153 4.12 -6.43 -3.90
N LYS A 154 3.21 -7.10 -4.62
CA LYS A 154 2.25 -6.43 -5.51
C LYS A 154 1.37 -5.43 -4.74
N GLU A 155 0.95 -5.80 -3.53
CA GLU A 155 0.17 -4.91 -2.69
C GLU A 155 1.00 -3.72 -2.16
N ALA A 156 2.25 -3.95 -1.75
CA ALA A 156 3.15 -2.88 -1.34
C ALA A 156 3.44 -1.89 -2.48
N VAL A 157 3.67 -2.39 -3.70
CA VAL A 157 3.84 -1.56 -4.91
C VAL A 157 2.58 -0.77 -5.23
N ARG A 158 1.38 -1.39 -5.11
CA ARG A 158 0.11 -0.69 -5.29
C ARG A 158 -0.02 0.48 -4.30
N LEU A 159 0.25 0.23 -3.02
CA LEU A 159 0.21 1.25 -1.96
C LEU A 159 1.26 2.36 -2.19
N MET A 160 2.45 2.00 -2.68
CA MET A 160 3.50 2.96 -3.05
C MET A 160 3.04 3.89 -4.17
N HIS A 161 2.47 3.35 -5.26
CA HIS A 161 1.95 4.15 -6.36
C HIS A 161 0.76 5.02 -5.92
N GLU A 162 -0.14 4.52 -5.07
CA GLU A 162 -1.24 5.31 -4.51
C GLU A 162 -0.76 6.47 -3.62
N ALA A 163 0.36 6.27 -2.93
CA ALA A 163 1.02 7.32 -2.17
C ALA A 163 1.80 8.32 -3.06
N GLY A 164 1.87 8.10 -4.37
CA GLY A 164 2.55 8.96 -5.33
C GLY A 164 4.07 8.77 -5.37
N TYR A 165 4.57 7.61 -4.97
CA TYR A 165 6.00 7.31 -4.98
C TYR A 165 6.36 6.21 -5.98
N GLU A 166 7.61 6.22 -6.39
CA GLU A 166 8.26 5.14 -7.13
C GLU A 166 9.62 4.77 -6.50
N ILE A 167 10.14 3.60 -6.85
CA ILE A 167 11.47 3.17 -6.42
C ILE A 167 12.52 3.88 -7.27
N GLY A 168 13.43 4.61 -6.63
CA GLY A 168 14.61 5.16 -7.32
C GLY A 168 15.63 4.05 -7.60
N ASN A 169 16.05 3.35 -6.56
CA ASN A 169 16.82 2.11 -6.68
C ASN A 169 16.59 1.22 -5.46
N LEU A 170 17.00 -0.05 -5.55
CA LEU A 170 16.92 -1.01 -4.46
C LEU A 170 18.22 -1.76 -4.30
N ASP A 171 18.72 -1.85 -3.07
CA ASP A 171 19.91 -2.61 -2.73
C ASP A 171 19.62 -3.58 -1.59
N ALA A 172 19.61 -4.88 -1.90
CA ALA A 172 19.37 -5.94 -0.94
C ALA A 172 20.67 -6.70 -0.61
N THR A 173 20.78 -7.19 0.62
CA THR A 173 21.87 -8.04 1.09
C THR A 173 21.30 -9.26 1.80
N LEU A 174 21.50 -10.43 1.21
CA LEU A 174 21.23 -11.71 1.85
C LEU A 174 22.44 -12.18 2.66
N ILE A 175 22.16 -12.71 3.84
CA ILE A 175 23.15 -13.33 4.73
C ILE A 175 22.77 -14.79 4.88
N LEU A 176 23.54 -15.67 4.24
CA LEU A 176 23.29 -17.10 4.18
C LEU A 176 24.61 -17.87 4.10
N GLN A 177 24.81 -18.84 4.98
CA GLN A 177 26.04 -19.63 4.97
C GLN A 177 26.11 -20.61 3.80
N ARG A 178 25.00 -21.28 3.48
CA ARG A 178 24.84 -22.21 2.34
C ARG A 178 23.37 -22.21 1.90
N PRO A 179 23.06 -22.44 0.62
CA PRO A 179 23.98 -22.74 -0.47
C PRO A 179 24.61 -21.48 -1.08
N LYS A 180 25.45 -21.64 -2.10
CA LYS A 180 26.03 -20.51 -2.83
C LYS A 180 24.96 -19.89 -3.72
N LEU A 181 24.60 -18.63 -3.47
CA LEU A 181 23.54 -17.95 -4.21
C LEU A 181 23.98 -17.37 -5.56
N SER A 182 25.29 -17.27 -5.85
CA SER A 182 25.81 -16.70 -7.10
C SER A 182 25.13 -17.23 -8.39
N PRO A 183 24.83 -18.53 -8.54
CA PRO A 183 24.16 -19.06 -9.74
C PRO A 183 22.71 -18.59 -9.91
N HIS A 184 22.06 -18.17 -8.82
CA HIS A 184 20.63 -17.83 -8.81
C HIS A 184 20.37 -16.32 -8.74
N LYS A 185 21.41 -15.52 -8.46
CA LYS A 185 21.28 -14.07 -8.26
C LYS A 185 20.58 -13.34 -9.40
N GLU A 186 20.91 -13.69 -10.64
CA GLU A 186 20.31 -13.03 -11.81
C GLU A 186 18.82 -13.37 -11.95
N SER A 187 18.43 -14.62 -11.72
CA SER A 187 17.02 -15.02 -11.70
C SER A 187 16.25 -14.31 -10.59
N MET A 188 16.83 -14.23 -9.38
CA MET A 188 16.23 -13.51 -8.26
C MET A 188 16.07 -12.01 -8.57
N ARG A 189 17.11 -11.38 -9.14
CA ARG A 189 17.07 -9.98 -9.55
C ARG A 189 16.01 -9.74 -10.62
N ALA A 190 15.94 -10.58 -11.63
CA ALA A 190 14.95 -10.46 -12.71
C ALA A 190 13.52 -10.57 -12.16
N ASN A 191 13.25 -11.60 -11.34
CA ASN A 191 11.93 -11.77 -10.73
C ASN A 191 11.58 -10.61 -9.78
N LEU A 192 12.53 -10.13 -8.98
CA LEU A 192 12.31 -8.97 -8.13
C LEU A 192 12.02 -7.70 -8.95
N SER A 193 12.73 -7.49 -10.06
CA SER A 193 12.50 -6.35 -10.95
C SER A 193 11.11 -6.41 -11.58
N GLU A 194 10.68 -7.59 -12.04
CA GLU A 194 9.35 -7.82 -12.59
C GLU A 194 8.25 -7.55 -11.55
N LEU A 195 8.39 -8.08 -10.33
CA LEU A 195 7.41 -7.90 -9.25
C LEU A 195 7.29 -6.43 -8.81
N LEU A 196 8.40 -5.68 -8.85
CA LEU A 196 8.43 -4.26 -8.51
C LEU A 196 7.98 -3.36 -9.67
N GLY A 197 7.95 -3.88 -10.91
CA GLY A 197 7.74 -3.06 -12.11
C GLY A 197 8.91 -2.10 -12.37
N ALA A 198 10.13 -2.46 -11.94
CA ALA A 198 11.32 -1.62 -12.04
C ALA A 198 12.32 -2.15 -13.07
N ASP A 199 13.14 -1.28 -13.63
CA ASP A 199 14.22 -1.70 -14.54
C ASP A 199 15.31 -2.47 -13.77
N PRO A 200 15.83 -3.61 -14.30
CA PRO A 200 16.87 -4.39 -13.61
C PRO A 200 18.16 -3.64 -13.28
N SER A 201 18.44 -2.51 -13.94
CA SER A 201 19.60 -1.65 -13.63
C SER A 201 19.49 -0.94 -12.28
N VAL A 202 18.27 -0.76 -11.75
CA VAL A 202 18.03 -0.10 -10.47
C VAL A 202 17.84 -1.08 -9.31
N VAL A 203 17.87 -2.39 -9.57
CA VAL A 203 17.71 -3.46 -8.57
C VAL A 203 19.02 -4.22 -8.37
N ASN A 204 19.55 -4.24 -7.16
CA ASN A 204 20.78 -4.95 -6.83
C ASN A 204 20.60 -5.97 -5.70
N LEU A 205 21.27 -7.12 -5.83
CA LEU A 205 21.24 -8.22 -4.86
C LEU A 205 22.65 -8.70 -4.49
N LYS A 206 23.02 -8.47 -3.24
CA LYS A 206 24.26 -8.95 -2.63
C LYS A 206 23.99 -10.19 -1.79
N ALA A 207 25.02 -11.02 -1.64
CA ALA A 207 24.97 -12.20 -0.79
C ALA A 207 26.30 -12.28 -0.04
N LYS A 208 26.23 -12.58 1.26
CA LYS A 208 27.37 -12.71 2.17
C LYS A 208 27.18 -13.97 3.02
N THR A 209 28.29 -14.59 3.40
CA THR A 209 28.32 -15.56 4.50
C THR A 209 28.32 -14.84 5.84
N HIS A 210 28.03 -15.56 6.92
CA HIS A 210 28.16 -15.05 8.29
C HIS A 210 29.36 -15.69 9.00
N GLU A 211 30.44 -15.96 8.25
CA GLU A 211 31.74 -16.44 8.74
C GLU A 211 31.69 -17.60 9.76
N LYS A 212 30.71 -18.51 9.63
CA LYS A 212 30.47 -19.64 10.55
C LYS A 212 30.22 -19.24 12.01
N VAL A 213 29.79 -18.00 12.27
CA VAL A 213 29.39 -17.55 13.61
C VAL A 213 27.87 -17.42 13.73
N ASP A 214 27.34 -17.74 14.91
CA ASP A 214 25.92 -17.65 15.28
C ASP A 214 24.98 -18.50 14.40
N SER A 215 23.67 -18.28 14.53
CA SER A 215 22.66 -19.07 13.80
C SER A 215 22.80 -18.97 12.28
N LEU A 216 23.18 -17.80 11.77
CA LEU A 216 23.41 -17.58 10.34
C LEU A 216 24.62 -18.39 9.84
N GLY A 217 25.71 -18.39 10.59
CA GLY A 217 26.94 -19.13 10.27
C GLY A 217 26.83 -20.64 10.50
N GLU A 218 25.94 -21.06 11.40
CA GLU A 218 25.60 -22.46 11.66
C GLU A 218 24.55 -23.01 10.68
N ASN A 219 24.11 -22.22 9.69
CA ASN A 219 23.08 -22.59 8.71
C ASN A 219 21.72 -22.96 9.37
N ARG A 220 21.40 -22.32 10.49
CA ARG A 220 20.13 -22.43 11.22
C ARG A 220 19.17 -21.30 10.92
N SER A 221 19.63 -20.25 10.25
CA SER A 221 18.80 -19.13 9.83
C SER A 221 19.31 -18.49 8.55
N ILE A 222 18.44 -17.73 7.91
CA ILE A 222 18.73 -16.82 6.80
C ILE A 222 18.24 -15.42 7.17
N ALA A 223 18.97 -14.37 6.78
CA ALA A 223 18.54 -12.99 6.99
C ALA A 223 18.68 -12.16 5.72
N ALA A 224 17.85 -11.13 5.61
CA ALA A 224 17.90 -10.15 4.53
C ALA A 224 17.89 -8.73 5.11
N HIS A 225 18.63 -7.83 4.47
CA HIS A 225 18.52 -6.39 4.65
C HIS A 225 18.23 -5.75 3.30
N THR A 226 17.35 -4.75 3.27
CA THR A 226 17.03 -3.98 2.07
C THR A 226 17.06 -2.51 2.40
N VAL A 227 17.67 -1.71 1.53
CA VAL A 227 17.58 -0.25 1.55
C VAL A 227 17.10 0.22 0.19
N ALA A 228 16.09 1.08 0.19
CA ALA A 228 15.53 1.65 -1.04
C ALA A 228 15.20 3.14 -0.84
N PRO A 229 15.81 4.06 -1.60
CA PRO A 229 15.27 5.39 -1.77
C PRO A 229 14.05 5.37 -2.70
N PHE A 230 13.05 6.17 -2.36
CA PHE A 230 11.81 6.35 -3.11
C PHE A 230 11.71 7.81 -3.54
N GLN A 231 11.30 8.03 -4.78
CA GLN A 231 11.16 9.35 -5.36
C GLN A 231 9.69 9.69 -5.56
N ASP A 232 9.33 10.94 -5.30
CA ASP A 232 7.97 11.45 -5.55
C ASP A 232 7.71 11.56 -7.06
N LEU A 233 6.72 10.82 -7.56
CA LEU A 233 6.28 10.85 -8.96
C LEU A 233 5.79 12.24 -9.37
N VAL A 234 5.34 13.05 -8.42
CA VAL A 234 4.89 14.43 -8.66
C VAL A 234 6.05 15.35 -9.06
N GLN A 235 7.29 15.02 -8.67
CA GLN A 235 8.47 15.75 -9.13
C GLN A 235 8.94 15.35 -10.53
N GLU A 236 8.67 14.11 -10.98
CA GLU A 236 9.07 13.65 -12.32
C GLU A 236 8.02 13.99 -13.40
N HIS A 237 6.72 13.95 -13.06
CA HIS A 237 5.63 14.21 -14.02
C HIS A 237 4.89 15.54 -13.82
N GLY A 238 5.32 16.36 -12.86
CA GLY A 238 4.76 17.66 -12.57
C GLY A 238 3.50 17.63 -11.68
N PRO A 239 3.18 18.75 -11.03
CA PRO A 239 2.23 18.85 -9.92
C PRO A 239 0.74 18.56 -10.23
N ASP A 240 0.38 18.12 -11.44
CA ASP A 240 -1.02 18.12 -11.90
C ASP A 240 -1.68 16.75 -12.06
N ILE A 241 -0.99 15.62 -11.88
CA ILE A 241 -1.63 14.29 -12.05
C ILE A 241 -2.75 14.05 -11.02
N PRO A 242 -2.57 14.26 -9.70
CA PRO A 242 -3.66 14.06 -8.74
C PRO A 242 -4.81 15.06 -8.91
N ARG A 243 -4.59 16.18 -9.59
CA ARG A 243 -5.61 17.19 -9.91
C ARG A 243 -6.37 16.81 -11.18
N TRP A 244 -5.67 16.28 -12.17
CA TRP A 244 -6.24 15.71 -13.40
C TRP A 244 -7.10 14.47 -13.12
N VAL A 245 -6.59 13.50 -12.34
CA VAL A 245 -7.35 12.28 -11.96
C VAL A 245 -8.62 12.62 -11.18
N ARG A 246 -8.59 13.67 -10.33
CA ARG A 246 -9.80 14.15 -9.64
C ARG A 246 -10.76 14.88 -10.57
N SER A 247 -10.25 15.73 -11.47
CA SER A 247 -11.06 16.41 -12.49
C SER A 247 -11.81 15.43 -13.40
N VAL A 248 -11.17 14.32 -13.79
CA VAL A 248 -11.81 13.29 -14.63
C VAL A 248 -12.90 12.54 -13.86
N ARG A 249 -12.71 12.29 -12.56
CA ARG A 249 -13.73 11.62 -11.72
C ARG A 249 -14.90 12.52 -11.34
N GLU A 250 -14.67 13.82 -11.17
CA GLU A 250 -15.74 14.78 -10.88
C GLU A 250 -16.62 15.02 -12.12
N GLU A 251 -16.06 15.04 -13.35
CA GLU A 251 -16.84 15.15 -14.59
C GLU A 251 -17.78 13.94 -14.83
N GLU A 252 -17.40 12.72 -14.43
CA GLU A 252 -18.26 11.54 -14.57
C GLU A 252 -19.46 11.52 -13.59
N THR A 253 -19.43 12.33 -12.54
CA THR A 253 -20.49 12.35 -11.51
C THR A 253 -21.42 13.55 -11.56
N GLU A 254 -21.17 14.54 -12.43
CA GLU A 254 -21.99 15.77 -12.51
C GLU A 254 -22.83 15.90 -13.79
N SER A 255 -22.85 14.91 -14.68
CA SER A 255 -23.77 14.87 -15.83
C SER A 255 -24.86 13.81 -15.66
N GLY A 256 -25.75 14.06 -14.70
CA GLY A 256 -27.12 13.56 -14.84
C GLY A 256 -27.83 14.46 -15.83
N ASP A 257 -27.98 14.03 -17.09
CA ASP A 257 -29.08 14.39 -18.00
C ASP A 257 -29.05 13.51 -19.26
N ASP A 258 -30.24 13.29 -19.82
CA ASP A 258 -30.71 12.23 -20.74
C ASP A 258 -29.84 11.81 -21.97
N PRO A 259 -29.94 10.54 -22.42
CA PRO A 259 -29.18 10.01 -23.56
C PRO A 259 -29.96 10.17 -24.87
N ALA A 260 -29.85 11.32 -25.55
CA ALA A 260 -30.37 11.40 -26.93
C ALA A 260 -29.71 12.41 -27.89
N SER A 261 -28.81 13.30 -27.45
CA SER A 261 -28.24 14.32 -28.38
C SER A 261 -26.72 14.55 -28.29
N GLY A 262 -25.98 13.78 -27.48
CA GLY A 262 -24.56 14.02 -27.21
C GLY A 262 -23.53 13.20 -28.02
N ASN A 263 -23.98 12.27 -28.88
CA ASN A 263 -23.06 11.25 -29.42
C ASN A 263 -22.06 11.78 -30.45
N GLU A 264 -22.44 12.68 -31.37
CA GLU A 264 -21.52 13.14 -32.43
C GLU A 264 -20.35 13.97 -31.87
N ALA A 265 -20.63 14.92 -30.97
CA ALA A 265 -19.58 15.74 -30.35
C ALA A 265 -18.68 14.93 -29.40
N ALA A 266 -19.17 13.83 -28.82
CA ALA A 266 -18.37 12.93 -27.99
C ALA A 266 -17.47 12.02 -28.86
N GLU A 267 -17.99 11.52 -29.98
CA GLU A 267 -17.22 10.72 -30.95
C GLU A 267 -16.11 11.56 -31.62
N GLU A 268 -16.38 12.81 -31.98
CA GLU A 268 -15.38 13.73 -32.54
C GLU A 268 -14.25 14.02 -31.53
N LYS A 269 -14.59 14.22 -30.26
CA LYS A 269 -13.60 14.38 -29.18
C LYS A 269 -12.73 13.15 -29.03
N LEU A 270 -13.34 11.96 -29.03
CA LEU A 270 -12.62 10.71 -28.91
C LEU A 270 -11.68 10.50 -30.10
N GLN A 271 -12.14 10.78 -31.31
CA GLN A 271 -11.33 10.66 -32.52
C GLN A 271 -10.14 11.63 -32.54
N ALA A 272 -10.34 12.89 -32.10
CA ALA A 272 -9.27 13.87 -31.98
C ALA A 272 -8.19 13.43 -30.97
N LEU A 273 -8.61 12.88 -29.82
CA LEU A 273 -7.68 12.37 -28.80
C LEU A 273 -6.90 11.14 -29.29
N VAL A 274 -7.56 10.24 -30.02
CA VAL A 274 -6.89 9.08 -30.64
C VAL A 274 -5.84 9.54 -31.65
N ASN A 275 -6.14 10.55 -32.47
CA ASN A 275 -5.19 11.08 -33.45
C ASN A 275 -3.95 11.70 -32.78
N ILE A 276 -4.14 12.42 -31.66
CA ILE A 276 -3.03 12.97 -30.86
C ILE A 276 -2.19 11.84 -30.26
N ALA A 277 -2.83 10.81 -29.70
CA ALA A 277 -2.14 9.65 -29.15
C ALA A 277 -1.30 8.92 -30.21
N MET A 278 -1.85 8.73 -31.41
CA MET A 278 -1.15 8.12 -32.54
C MET A 278 0.08 8.93 -32.99
N ALA A 279 0.02 10.27 -32.94
CA ALA A 279 1.17 11.12 -33.24
C ALA A 279 2.28 10.97 -32.19
N CYS A 280 1.92 10.85 -30.90
CA CYS A 280 2.88 10.66 -29.82
C CYS A 280 3.62 9.31 -29.87
N VAL A 281 2.98 8.26 -30.38
CA VAL A 281 3.57 6.91 -30.49
C VAL A 281 4.20 6.61 -31.86
N SER A 282 4.44 7.64 -32.67
CA SER A 282 5.07 7.48 -33.99
C SER A 282 6.38 6.69 -33.92
N LEU A 283 6.54 5.72 -34.83
CA LEU A 283 7.71 4.83 -34.90
C LEU A 283 9.00 5.57 -35.31
N THR A 284 8.85 6.72 -35.96
CA THR A 284 9.93 7.65 -36.30
C THR A 284 10.01 8.76 -35.23
N PRO A 285 11.05 8.78 -34.37
CA PRO A 285 11.14 9.73 -33.24
C PRO A 285 11.00 11.19 -33.65
N GLU A 286 11.54 11.57 -34.82
CA GLU A 286 11.55 12.96 -35.30
C GLU A 286 10.19 13.48 -35.74
N ASN A 287 9.21 12.59 -35.91
CA ASN A 287 7.83 12.95 -36.21
C ASN A 287 6.96 13.05 -34.94
N ARG A 288 7.51 12.79 -33.75
CA ARG A 288 6.76 12.94 -32.50
C ARG A 288 6.66 14.43 -32.16
N PRO A 289 5.46 14.93 -31.87
CA PRO A 289 5.26 16.32 -31.47
C PRO A 289 5.96 16.60 -30.14
N SER A 290 6.43 17.83 -29.96
CA SER A 290 6.95 18.26 -28.65
C SER A 290 5.80 18.29 -27.63
N MET A 291 6.12 18.17 -26.34
CA MET A 291 5.10 18.26 -25.27
C MET A 291 4.29 19.57 -25.36
N ARG A 292 4.92 20.67 -25.79
CA ARG A 292 4.24 21.95 -26.01
C ARG A 292 3.18 21.87 -27.12
N ASP A 293 3.47 21.13 -28.19
CA ASP A 293 2.57 20.96 -29.32
C ASP A 293 1.43 20.00 -28.97
N VAL A 294 1.71 18.92 -28.23
CA VAL A 294 0.67 18.01 -27.71
C VAL A 294 -0.34 18.76 -26.85
N LEU A 295 0.14 19.59 -25.91
CA LEU A 295 -0.73 20.40 -25.06
C LEU A 295 -1.53 21.44 -25.86
N LYS A 296 -0.98 21.93 -26.98
CA LYS A 296 -1.71 22.82 -27.89
C LYS A 296 -2.81 22.05 -28.63
N MET A 297 -2.50 20.90 -29.22
CA MET A 297 -3.45 20.05 -29.93
C MET A 297 -4.62 19.61 -29.04
N ILE A 298 -4.37 19.29 -27.76
CA ILE A 298 -5.43 18.93 -26.81
C ILE A 298 -6.34 20.13 -26.50
N ARG A 299 -5.78 21.33 -26.37
CA ARG A 299 -6.58 22.56 -26.17
C ARG A 299 -7.42 22.88 -27.38
N ASP A 300 -6.85 22.76 -28.58
CA ASP A 300 -7.53 23.04 -29.84
C ASP A 300 -8.69 22.03 -30.05
N ALA A 301 -8.47 20.74 -29.80
CA ALA A 301 -9.51 19.72 -29.85
C ALA A 301 -10.66 19.94 -28.84
N ARG A 302 -10.36 20.52 -27.67
CA ARG A 302 -11.38 20.92 -26.69
C ARG A 302 -12.15 22.18 -27.11
N ALA A 303 -11.48 23.13 -27.76
CA ALA A 303 -12.07 24.39 -28.20
C ALA A 303 -12.99 24.21 -29.43
N GLU A 304 -12.58 23.40 -30.41
CA GLU A 304 -13.38 23.12 -31.61
C GLU A 304 -14.71 22.42 -31.26
N ALA A 305 -14.69 21.53 -30.27
CA ALA A 305 -15.89 20.85 -29.80
C ALA A 305 -16.92 21.79 -29.11
N GLN A 306 -16.48 22.93 -28.56
CA GLN A 306 -17.36 23.95 -27.98
C GLN A 306 -17.93 24.91 -29.04
N VAL A 307 -17.24 25.10 -30.16
CA VAL A 307 -17.71 25.94 -31.27
C VAL A 307 -18.72 25.18 -32.12
N SER A 308 -18.51 23.87 -32.34
CA SER A 308 -19.46 22.99 -33.05
C SER A 308 -20.84 22.97 -32.38
N SER A 309 -20.87 22.84 -31.04
CA SER A 309 -22.11 22.80 -30.25
C SER A 309 -22.84 24.15 -30.14
N ASN A 310 -22.20 25.27 -30.47
CA ASN A 310 -22.83 26.59 -30.53
C ASN A 310 -23.26 27.02 -31.96
N SER A 311 -22.99 26.21 -32.99
CA SER A 311 -23.23 26.61 -34.39
C SER A 311 -24.52 26.07 -35.02
N SER A 312 -25.37 25.35 -34.28
CA SER A 312 -26.58 24.73 -34.84
C SER A 312 -27.84 25.62 -34.90
N ASP A 313 -27.78 26.90 -34.54
CA ASP A 313 -28.94 27.81 -34.63
C ASP A 313 -28.67 29.01 -35.56
N TYR A 314 -28.47 28.78 -36.86
CA TYR A 314 -28.74 29.80 -37.89
C TYR A 314 -29.05 29.13 -39.23
N SER A 315 -30.28 28.59 -39.37
CA SER A 315 -30.87 28.37 -40.68
C SER A 315 -31.77 29.55 -41.04
N THR A 316 -31.39 30.23 -42.12
CA THR A 316 -32.10 31.37 -42.70
C THR A 316 -33.27 30.87 -43.54
N GLY A 317 -34.50 31.19 -43.12
CA GLY A 317 -35.75 30.81 -43.78
C GLY A 317 -36.85 31.87 -43.64
N ARG A 318 -36.60 33.04 -44.23
CA ARG A 318 -37.50 34.09 -44.76
C ARG A 318 -39.04 33.94 -44.59
N TRP A 319 -39.67 35.06 -44.18
CA TRP A 319 -41.04 35.62 -44.42
C TRP A 319 -41.65 36.07 -43.08
N SER A 320 -41.67 37.35 -42.73
CA SER A 320 -42.64 38.33 -43.26
C SER A 320 -42.21 39.77 -42.96
N ASP A 321 -42.48 40.63 -43.93
CA ASP A 321 -42.30 42.08 -43.95
C ASP A 321 -43.06 42.85 -42.86
N THR A 322 -42.72 44.15 -42.76
CA THR A 322 -43.42 45.30 -42.13
C THR A 322 -42.75 45.71 -40.81
N VAL A 323 -41.96 46.79 -40.73
CA VAL A 323 -42.30 48.20 -40.97
C VAL A 323 -41.06 49.01 -41.39
N GLN A 324 -41.25 49.84 -42.42
CA GLN A 324 -40.32 50.86 -42.91
C GLN A 324 -40.09 52.00 -41.90
N SER A 325 -38.93 52.63 -42.07
CA SER A 325 -38.63 54.06 -41.96
C SER A 325 -37.80 54.52 -40.74
N LEU A 326 -36.51 54.71 -41.05
CA LEU A 326 -35.53 55.52 -40.34
C LEU A 326 -36.00 56.97 -40.17
N PRO A 327 -35.46 57.69 -39.17
CA PRO A 327 -34.99 59.04 -39.37
C PRO A 327 -33.47 59.12 -39.36
N ARG A 328 -32.98 59.94 -40.30
CA ARG A 328 -31.60 60.37 -40.51
C ARG A 328 -31.06 61.11 -39.29
N GLU A 329 -29.78 60.94 -38.98
CA GLU A 329 -29.01 61.98 -38.31
C GLU A 329 -28.27 62.81 -39.36
N GLU A 330 -28.54 64.12 -39.37
CA GLU A 330 -27.58 65.15 -39.77
C GLU A 330 -27.80 66.38 -38.86
N HIS A 331 -26.74 66.72 -38.12
CA HIS A 331 -26.26 68.06 -37.75
C HIS A 331 -27.24 69.21 -37.45
N LEU A 332 -27.10 69.84 -36.27
CA LEU A 332 -26.59 71.22 -36.09
C LEU A 332 -26.88 71.78 -34.67
N THR A 333 -25.78 72.16 -34.00
CA THR A 333 -25.56 73.38 -33.16
C THR A 333 -26.65 74.00 -32.25
N ILE A 334 -26.14 74.35 -31.05
CA ILE A 334 -26.62 75.22 -29.95
C ILE A 334 -27.51 74.53 -28.91
#